data_AF-A0A3D0VXG8-F1
#
_entry.id   AF-A0A3D0VXG8-F1
#
_cell.length_a   1.000
_cell.length_b   1.000
_cell.length_c   1.000
_cell.angle_alpha   90.00
_cell.angle_beta   90.00
_cell.angle_gamma   90.00
#
_symmetry.space_group_name_H-M   'P 1'
#
loop_
_entity.id
_entity.type
_entity.pdbx_description
1 polymer ?
#
loop_
_entity_poly.entity_id
_entity_poly.type
_entity_poly.pdbx_seq_one_letter_code
_entity_poly.pdbx_strand_id
1 'polypeptide(L)' 'MVPKANDNCVGCGLCAENCPAQAISTENLENADKDKCISCMRCVAKCPQSARKVNAAMVSAISLMLKKACSERKNNELYL' A
#
# COMPACT_ATOMS: atom_id res chain seq x y z
N MET A 1 3.18 5.52 -3.23
CA MET A 1 3.49 4.13 -3.65
C MET A 1 2.16 3.44 -3.93
N VAL A 2 1.89 3.05 -5.17
CA VAL A 2 0.58 2.50 -5.55
C VAL A 2 0.68 0.97 -5.70
N PRO A 3 -0.03 0.16 -4.88
CA PRO A 3 0.02 -1.29 -4.98
C PRO A 3 -0.65 -1.82 -6.25
N LYS A 4 -0.10 -2.88 -6.84
CA LYS A 4 -0.66 -3.59 -8.02
C LYS A 4 -0.86 -5.07 -7.72
N ALA A 5 -1.86 -5.68 -8.34
CA ALA A 5 -2.03 -7.12 -8.29
C ALA A 5 -1.01 -7.82 -9.21
N ASN A 6 -0.59 -9.03 -8.84
CA ASN A 6 0.21 -9.92 -9.67
C ASN A 6 -0.62 -11.14 -10.13
N ASP A 7 0.04 -12.08 -10.80
CA ASP A 7 -0.59 -13.27 -11.40
C ASP A 7 -1.26 -14.22 -10.38
N ASN A 8 -0.99 -14.06 -9.08
CA ASN A 8 -1.67 -14.85 -8.03
C ASN A 8 -3.05 -14.29 -7.67
N CYS A 9 -3.50 -13.21 -8.32
CA CYS A 9 -4.80 -12.62 -8.08
C CYS A 9 -5.92 -13.51 -8.60
N VAL A 10 -6.80 -13.96 -7.71
CA VAL A 10 -7.97 -14.80 -8.05
C VAL A 10 -9.25 -14.00 -8.33
N GLY A 11 -9.15 -12.67 -8.47
CA GLY A 11 -10.30 -11.83 -8.80
C GLY A 11 -11.35 -11.65 -7.68
N CYS A 12 -11.01 -11.93 -6.41
CA CYS A 12 -11.98 -11.93 -5.31
C CYS A 12 -12.65 -10.58 -4.96
N GLY A 13 -12.21 -9.45 -5.53
CA GLY A 13 -12.86 -8.13 -5.34
C GLY A 13 -12.62 -7.44 -3.99
N LEU A 14 -12.21 -8.13 -2.92
CA LEU A 14 -12.06 -7.56 -1.57
C LEU A 14 -11.21 -6.29 -1.51
N CYS A 15 -10.19 -6.18 -2.36
CA CYS A 15 -9.33 -5.00 -2.41
C CYS A 15 -10.05 -3.73 -2.91
N ALA A 16 -11.03 -3.87 -3.82
CA ALA A 16 -11.87 -2.78 -4.30
C ALA A 16 -12.88 -2.37 -3.22
N GLU A 17 -13.57 -3.34 -2.62
CA GLU A 17 -14.55 -3.13 -1.56
C GLU A 17 -13.95 -2.40 -0.34
N ASN A 18 -12.75 -2.80 0.07
CA ASN A 18 -12.09 -2.23 1.25
C ASN A 18 -11.27 -0.96 0.95
N CYS A 19 -11.27 -0.44 -0.28
CA CYS A 19 -10.49 0.75 -0.61
C CYS A 19 -11.24 2.03 -0.15
N PRO A 20 -10.76 2.74 0.89
CA PRO A 20 -11.49 3.92 1.40
C PRO A 20 -11.51 5.08 0.41
N ALA A 21 -10.55 5.13 -0.52
CA ALA A 21 -10.47 6.15 -1.57
C ALA A 21 -11.07 5.69 -2.90
N GLN A 22 -11.69 4.49 -2.94
CA GLN A 22 -12.29 3.92 -4.16
C GLN A 22 -11.37 3.95 -5.38
N ALA A 23 -10.08 3.70 -5.14
CA ALA A 23 -9.04 3.76 -6.17
C ALA A 23 -8.94 2.49 -7.02
N ILE A 24 -9.68 1.42 -6.72
CA ILE A 24 -9.61 0.14 -7.44
C ILE A 24 -11.00 -0.16 -8.00
N SER A 25 -11.10 -0.41 -9.31
CA SER A 25 -12.35 -0.80 -9.96
C SER A 25 -12.64 -2.29 -9.73
N THR A 26 -13.92 -2.64 -9.62
CA THR A 26 -14.40 -4.03 -9.58
C THR A 26 -14.26 -4.73 -10.93
N GLU A 27 -14.21 -3.98 -12.03
CA GLU A 27 -14.03 -4.51 -13.39
C GLU A 27 -12.55 -4.72 -13.73
N ASN A 28 -11.66 -3.92 -13.12
CA ASN A 28 -10.22 -4.01 -13.29
C ASN A 28 -9.51 -3.99 -11.92
N LEU A 29 -9.33 -5.19 -11.37
CA LEU A 29 -8.63 -5.42 -10.10
C LEU A 29 -7.11 -5.45 -10.23
N GLU A 30 -6.54 -5.28 -11.42
CA GLU A 30 -5.09 -5.34 -11.61
C GLU A 30 -4.43 -4.04 -11.14
N ASN A 31 -4.98 -2.92 -11.60
CA ASN A 31 -4.43 -1.59 -11.39
C ASN A 31 -5.28 -0.79 -10.40
N ALA A 32 -4.65 0.20 -9.76
CA ALA A 32 -5.35 1.22 -8.98
C ALA A 32 -5.13 2.58 -9.63
N ASP A 33 -6.15 3.42 -9.57
CA ASP A 33 -6.07 4.84 -9.91
C ASP A 33 -5.04 5.51 -9.01
N LYS A 34 -3.99 6.06 -9.62
CA LYS A 34 -2.87 6.66 -8.90
C LYS A 34 -3.25 7.98 -8.27
N ASP A 35 -4.18 8.72 -8.86
CA ASP A 35 -4.59 10.05 -8.41
C ASP A 35 -5.55 9.95 -7.21
N LYS A 36 -6.29 8.84 -7.12
CA LYS A 36 -7.13 8.53 -5.94
C LYS A 36 -6.39 7.79 -4.83
N CYS A 37 -5.30 7.08 -5.14
CA CYS A 37 -4.65 6.21 -4.16
C CYS A 37 -3.88 6.99 -3.08
N ILE A 38 -4.44 7.05 -1.88
CA ILE A 38 -3.81 7.69 -0.69
C ILE A 38 -2.69 6.86 -0.02
N SER A 39 -2.21 5.78 -0.67
CA SER A 39 -1.12 4.92 -0.15
C SER A 39 -1.36 4.32 1.26
N CYS A 40 -2.61 4.06 1.66
CA CYS A 40 -2.95 3.52 2.99
C CYS A 40 -2.64 2.02 3.19
N MET A 41 -2.27 1.30 2.12
CA MET A 41 -1.89 -0.12 2.12
C MET A 41 -2.94 -1.13 2.61
N ARG A 42 -4.20 -0.72 2.84
CA ARG A 42 -5.29 -1.63 3.24
C ARG A 42 -5.50 -2.77 2.24
N CYS A 43 -5.45 -2.49 0.94
CA CYS A 43 -5.63 -3.48 -0.11
C CYS A 43 -4.52 -4.55 -0.15
N VAL A 44 -3.30 -4.20 0.29
CA VAL A 44 -2.19 -5.15 0.46
C VAL A 44 -2.45 -6.02 1.69
N ALA A 45 -2.74 -5.39 2.83
CA ALA A 45 -2.93 -6.08 4.10
C ALA A 45 -4.16 -7.04 4.12
N LYS A 46 -5.20 -6.73 3.35
CA LYS A 46 -6.44 -7.53 3.29
C LYS A 46 -6.48 -8.53 2.15
N CYS A 47 -5.47 -8.59 1.28
CA CYS A 47 -5.45 -9.55 0.18
C CYS A 47 -5.14 -10.96 0.72
N PRO A 48 -6.10 -11.91 0.67
CA PRO A 48 -5.87 -13.26 1.22
C PRO A 48 -4.80 -14.03 0.45
N GLN A 49 -4.63 -13.73 -0.84
CA GLN A 49 -3.61 -14.34 -1.70
C GLN A 49 -2.25 -13.63 -1.61
N SER A 50 -2.14 -12.55 -0.83
CA SER A 50 -0.98 -11.66 -0.85
C SER A 50 -0.58 -11.23 -2.27
N ALA A 51 -1.52 -11.21 -3.22
CA ALA A 51 -1.27 -10.96 -4.64
C ALA A 51 -1.06 -9.48 -4.95
N ARG A 52 -1.64 -8.58 -4.14
CA ARG A 52 -1.47 -7.14 -4.30
C ARG A 52 -0.28 -6.64 -3.50
N LYS A 53 0.74 -6.10 -4.19
CA LYS A 53 2.02 -5.71 -3.59
C LYS A 53 2.51 -4.36 -4.10
N VAL A 54 3.47 -3.78 -3.38
CA VAL A 54 4.31 -2.67 -3.84
C VAL A 54 5.69 -3.20 -4.21
N ASN A 55 6.48 -2.41 -4.94
CA ASN A 55 7.81 -2.80 -5.36
C ASN A 55 8.70 -3.14 -4.14
N ALA A 56 9.23 -4.37 -4.11
CA ALA A 56 10.01 -4.87 -2.98
C ALA A 56 11.32 -4.10 -2.77
N ALA A 57 12.00 -3.70 -3.85
CA ALA A 57 13.24 -2.91 -3.75
C ALA A 57 12.98 -1.54 -3.11
N MET A 58 11.86 -0.89 -3.47
CA MET A 58 11.46 0.37 -2.85
C MET A 58 11.18 0.21 -1.35
N VAL A 59 10.48 -0.85 -0.94
CA VAL A 59 10.19 -1.12 0.49
C VAL A 59 11.49 -1.37 1.26
N SER A 60 12.41 -2.17 0.71
CA SER A 60 13.71 -2.43 1.33
C SER A 60 14.53 -1.14 1.50
N ALA A 61 14.54 -0.27 0.50
CA ALA A 61 15.21 1.02 0.59
C ALA A 61 14.60 1.90 1.69
N ILE A 62 13.27 2.00 1.78
CA ILE A 62 12.59 2.77 2.82
C ILE A 62 12.89 2.19 4.20
N SER A 63 12.87 0.87 4.36
CA SER A 63 13.21 0.21 5.62
C SER A 63 14.64 0.56 6.08
N LEU A 64 15.61 0.58 5.16
CA LEU A 64 16.98 0.99 5.47
C LEU A 64 17.04 2.47 5.89
N MET A 65 16.33 3.35 5.20
CA MET A 65 16.27 4.78 5.53
C MET A 65 15.61 5.02 6.89
N LEU A 66 14.50 4.33 7.19
CA LEU A 66 13.80 4.42 8.48
C LEU A 66 14.66 3.90 9.62
N LYS A 67 15.41 2.80 9.44
CA LYS A 67 16.37 2.31 10.45
C LYS A 67 17.39 3.38 10.84
N LYS A 68 17.84 4.19 9.89
CA LYS A 68 18.76 5.30 10.15
C LYS A 68 18.06 6.52 10.75
N ALA A 69 16.93 6.94 10.18
CA ALA A 69 16.23 8.18 10.57
C ALA A 69 15.42 8.06 11.88
N CYS A 70 15.10 6.84 12.29
CA CYS A 70 14.35 6.47 13.49
C CYS A 70 15.17 5.55 14.41
N SER A 71 16.51 5.64 14.37
CA SER A 71 17.42 4.85 15.22
C SER A 71 17.24 5.14 16.71
N GLU A 72 16.75 6.33 17.04
CA GLU A 72 16.45 6.77 18.41
C GLU A 72 15.05 7.40 18.47
N ARG A 73 14.45 7.36 19.66
CA ARG A 73 13.14 7.98 19.92
C ARG A 73 13.26 9.50 19.84
N LYS A 74 12.44 10.12 19.00
CA LYS A 74 12.34 11.59 18.90
C LYS A 74 11.43 12.14 19.98
N ASN A 75 11.75 13.33 20.48
CA ASN A 75 10.89 14.08 21.39
C ASN A 75 9.79 14.81 20.61
N ASN A 76 8.70 15.16 21.29
CA ASN A 76 7.62 15.94 20.69
C ASN A 76 8.05 17.42 20.56
N GLU A 77 7.67 18.04 19.45
CA GLU A 77 7.79 19.49 19.25
C GLU A 77 6.39 20.09 19.20
N LEU A 78 6.14 21.12 20.02
CA LEU A 78 4.87 21.84 20.04
C LEU A 78 4.94 23.02 19.08
N TYR A 79 4.01 23.08 18.13
CA TYR A 79 3.85 24.18 17.17
C TYR A 79 2.60 24.96 17.57
N LEU A 80 2.72 25.78 18.62
CA LEU A 80 1.68 26.67 19.14
C LEU A 80 1.71 28.03 18.43
#